data_AF-A0A4Y9ZV01-F1
#
_entry.id   AF-A0A4Y9ZV01-F1
#
_cell.length_a   1.000
_cell.length_b   1.000
_cell.length_c   1.000
_cell.angle_alpha   90.00
_cell.angle_beta   90.00
_cell.angle_gamma   90.00
#
_symmetry.space_group_name_H-M   'P 1'
#
loop_
_entity.id
_entity.type
_entity.pdbx_description
1 polymer ?
#
loop_
_entity_poly.entity_id
_entity_poly.type
_entity_poly.pdbx_seq_one_letter_code
_entity_poly.pdbx_strand_id
1 'polypeptide(L)'
;MSWPPIINSEHSKISVNTRNVYIDVTATDLTKINIIINIVSTMFSEYCEEPFTIEPVKVVYPDGKVVITPDLSSRTAKAHGSYINSCTGLSLSSSDVKGLLERMSLPTEVSSTNPDELLVHVPPTRPDILHECDIMEDAAIAYGFNNLPDIFPTTSTVAQPLAVNKLSDIIRHEWAYAGWVEVLPLILCSHEENFAFLNIPDDNETAVKIANPKTLEFQVVRTSLLPGLLKTVRENRSHALPLRIFEVSDVVFKDRARERQARNVRHAAAVWCNKTA
;
A
#
# COMPACT_ATOMS: atom_id res chain seq x y z
N MET A 1 20.54 -21.77 -23.63
CA MET A 1 19.28 -20.99 -23.64
C MET A 1 19.46 -19.70 -22.85
N SER A 2 19.75 -19.77 -21.56
CA SER A 2 19.93 -18.57 -20.71
C SER A 2 20.88 -18.84 -19.53
N TRP A 3 21.33 -17.77 -18.87
CA TRP A 3 21.86 -17.83 -17.50
C TRP A 3 20.94 -17.02 -16.58
N PRO A 4 19.80 -17.60 -16.13
CA PRO A 4 18.87 -16.90 -15.24
C PRO A 4 19.54 -16.52 -13.91
N PRO A 5 19.27 -15.34 -13.34
CA PRO A 5 18.37 -14.28 -13.82
C PRO A 5 19.05 -13.19 -14.68
N ILE A 6 20.26 -13.43 -15.19
CA ILE A 6 21.18 -12.37 -15.65
C ILE A 6 20.99 -12.04 -17.13
N ILE A 7 21.12 -13.03 -18.02
CA ILE A 7 21.12 -12.78 -19.47
C ILE A 7 20.74 -14.03 -20.28
N ASN A 8 20.15 -13.81 -21.45
CA ASN A 8 19.87 -14.85 -22.43
C ASN A 8 21.03 -15.02 -23.43
N SER A 9 21.13 -16.20 -24.04
CA SER A 9 22.16 -16.46 -25.05
C SER A 9 21.86 -15.75 -26.38
N GLU A 10 22.89 -15.20 -27.04
CA GLU A 10 22.77 -14.63 -28.39
C GLU A 10 22.32 -15.69 -29.42
N HIS A 11 22.66 -16.96 -29.21
CA HIS A 11 22.26 -18.05 -30.12
C HIS A 11 20.74 -18.24 -30.19
N SER A 12 20.02 -18.05 -29.09
CA SER A 12 18.56 -18.23 -29.00
C SER A 12 17.81 -16.90 -29.06
N LYS A 13 18.44 -15.85 -29.62
CA LYS A 13 17.85 -14.52 -29.71
C LYS A 13 16.65 -14.48 -30.64
N ILE A 14 15.57 -13.89 -30.16
CA ILE A 14 14.36 -13.64 -30.95
C ILE A 14 14.59 -12.43 -31.85
N SER A 15 14.14 -12.52 -33.10
CA SER A 15 14.18 -11.44 -34.09
C SER A 15 12.82 -11.31 -34.78
N VAL A 16 12.63 -10.26 -35.60
CA VAL A 16 11.42 -10.08 -36.42
C VAL A 16 11.14 -11.23 -37.39
N ASN A 17 12.16 -12.06 -37.69
CA ASN A 17 12.04 -13.22 -38.57
C ASN A 17 11.80 -14.53 -37.83
N THR A 18 11.78 -14.53 -36.49
CA THR A 18 11.52 -15.73 -35.70
C THR A 18 10.11 -16.26 -35.99
N ARG A 19 9.99 -17.57 -36.19
CA ARG A 19 8.72 -18.25 -36.51
C ARG A 19 8.06 -18.87 -35.27
N ASN A 20 8.83 -19.68 -34.55
CA ASN A 20 8.36 -20.37 -33.34
C ASN A 20 9.10 -19.81 -32.12
N VAL A 21 8.38 -19.56 -31.04
CA VAL A 21 8.93 -19.00 -29.80
C VAL A 21 8.76 -20.02 -28.68
N TYR A 22 9.87 -20.38 -28.05
CA TYR A 22 9.89 -21.17 -26.83
C TYR A 22 10.03 -20.23 -25.62
N ILE A 23 9.11 -20.35 -24.66
CA ILE A 23 9.09 -19.50 -23.46
C ILE A 23 9.50 -20.35 -22.26
N ASP A 24 10.64 -20.03 -21.66
CA ASP A 24 11.05 -20.57 -20.36
C ASP A 24 10.97 -19.50 -19.26
N VAL A 25 10.47 -19.89 -18.10
CA VAL A 25 10.38 -19.02 -16.92
C VAL A 25 10.91 -19.79 -15.71
N THR A 26 11.91 -19.21 -15.04
CA THR A 26 12.51 -19.77 -13.83
C THR A 26 12.36 -18.77 -12.69
N ALA A 27 11.81 -19.20 -11.55
CA ALA A 27 11.71 -18.40 -10.33
C ALA A 27 11.64 -19.28 -9.08
N THR A 28 11.65 -18.65 -7.91
CA THR A 28 11.49 -19.33 -6.61
C THR A 28 10.03 -19.52 -6.20
N ASP A 29 9.08 -18.89 -6.91
CA ASP A 29 7.64 -18.93 -6.62
C ASP A 29 6.89 -19.56 -7.81
N LEU A 30 6.39 -20.77 -7.60
CA LEU A 30 5.70 -21.54 -8.62
C LEU A 30 4.38 -20.88 -9.08
N THR A 31 3.64 -20.27 -8.17
CA THR A 31 2.36 -19.62 -8.49
C THR A 31 2.60 -18.45 -9.44
N LYS A 32 3.61 -17.63 -9.16
CA LYS A 32 3.98 -16.51 -10.03
C LYS A 32 4.48 -16.98 -11.39
N ILE A 33 5.23 -18.08 -11.45
CA ILE A 33 5.68 -18.66 -12.72
C ILE A 33 4.48 -19.03 -13.58
N ASN A 34 3.51 -19.76 -13.02
CA ASN A 34 2.32 -20.20 -13.76
C ASN A 34 1.52 -18.99 -14.26
N ILE A 35 1.35 -17.96 -13.44
CA ILE A 35 0.69 -16.72 -13.85
C ILE A 35 1.42 -16.06 -15.01
N ILE A 36 2.74 -15.90 -14.94
CA ILE A 36 3.53 -15.25 -16.00
C ILE A 36 3.45 -16.05 -17.31
N ILE A 37 3.61 -17.37 -17.25
CA ILE A 37 3.53 -18.22 -18.44
C ILE A 37 2.14 -18.11 -19.05
N ASN A 38 1.08 -18.19 -18.25
CA ASN A 38 -0.29 -18.07 -18.73
C ASN A 38 -0.54 -16.70 -19.39
N ILE A 39 -0.13 -15.60 -18.77
CA ILE A 39 -0.30 -14.25 -19.33
C ILE A 39 0.47 -14.10 -20.64
N VAL A 40 1.78 -14.40 -20.65
CA VAL A 40 2.61 -14.19 -21.85
C VAL A 40 2.13 -15.06 -23.00
N SER A 41 1.84 -16.34 -22.72
CA SER A 41 1.36 -17.25 -23.77
C SER A 41 0.01 -16.83 -24.32
N THR A 42 -0.97 -16.49 -23.47
CA THR A 42 -2.31 -16.07 -23.91
C THR A 42 -2.28 -14.74 -24.66
N MET A 43 -1.49 -13.75 -24.22
CA MET A 43 -1.39 -12.45 -24.89
C MET A 43 -0.81 -12.56 -26.31
N PHE A 44 0.25 -13.35 -26.51
CA PHE A 44 0.89 -13.45 -27.82
C PHE A 44 0.26 -14.50 -28.74
N SER A 45 -0.58 -15.39 -28.21
CA SER A 45 -1.23 -16.43 -29.01
C SER A 45 -2.16 -15.89 -30.09
N GLU A 46 -2.63 -14.64 -29.98
CA GLU A 46 -3.44 -14.00 -31.03
C GLU A 46 -2.66 -13.82 -32.36
N TYR A 47 -1.32 -13.78 -32.30
CA TYR A 47 -0.45 -13.59 -33.46
C TYR A 47 0.08 -14.90 -34.06
N CYS A 48 -0.36 -16.05 -33.54
CA CYS A 48 -0.04 -17.35 -34.11
C CYS A 48 -0.74 -17.56 -35.47
N GLU A 49 -0.23 -18.48 -36.28
CA GLU A 49 -0.89 -18.87 -37.55
C GLU A 49 -2.31 -19.40 -37.31
N GLU A 50 -2.48 -20.20 -36.25
CA GLU A 50 -3.78 -20.51 -35.66
C GLU A 50 -3.97 -19.63 -34.42
N PRO A 51 -4.80 -18.57 -34.47
CA PRO A 51 -4.96 -17.64 -33.37
C PRO A 51 -5.49 -18.32 -32.10
N PHE A 52 -4.98 -17.88 -30.95
CA PHE A 52 -5.33 -18.40 -29.62
C PHE A 52 -4.99 -19.88 -29.38
N THR A 53 -4.09 -20.44 -30.18
CA THR A 53 -3.51 -21.77 -29.99
C THR A 53 -2.10 -21.66 -29.39
N ILE A 54 -1.84 -22.50 -28.38
CA ILE A 54 -0.54 -22.59 -27.69
C ILE A 54 -0.10 -24.06 -27.68
N GLU A 55 1.12 -24.32 -28.15
CA GLU A 55 1.71 -25.67 -28.08
C GLU A 55 2.11 -26.02 -26.64
N PRO A 56 1.55 -27.09 -26.04
CA PRO A 56 1.85 -27.45 -24.66
C PRO A 56 3.24 -28.08 -24.53
N VAL A 57 3.98 -27.66 -23.49
CA VAL A 57 5.32 -28.15 -23.19
C VAL A 57 5.29 -29.09 -21.99
N LYS A 58 6.03 -30.20 -22.09
CA LYS A 58 6.22 -31.16 -21.00
C LYS A 58 7.44 -30.76 -20.16
N VAL A 59 7.20 -30.44 -18.89
CA VAL A 59 8.24 -30.13 -17.90
C VAL A 59 8.46 -31.34 -16.99
N VAL A 60 9.71 -31.77 -16.86
CA VAL A 60 10.12 -32.88 -15.99
C VAL A 60 10.91 -32.31 -14.81
N TYR A 61 10.41 -32.51 -13.60
CA TYR A 61 11.02 -32.04 -12.36
C TYR A 61 12.10 -33.03 -11.86
N PRO A 62 13.03 -32.58 -10.98
CA PRO A 62 14.09 -33.44 -10.45
C PRO A 62 13.61 -34.66 -9.67
N ASP A 63 12.41 -34.62 -9.12
CA ASP A 63 11.74 -35.72 -8.41
C ASP A 63 11.06 -36.72 -9.36
N GLY A 64 11.15 -36.51 -10.68
CA GLY A 64 10.50 -37.31 -11.71
C GLY A 64 9.05 -36.92 -11.99
N LYS A 65 8.50 -35.90 -11.31
CA LYS A 65 7.15 -35.39 -11.60
C LYS A 65 7.13 -34.78 -13.01
N VAL A 66 6.09 -35.08 -13.77
CA VAL A 66 5.87 -34.54 -15.10
C VAL A 66 4.64 -33.64 -15.10
N VAL A 67 4.78 -32.42 -15.61
CA VAL A 67 3.68 -31.44 -15.72
C VAL A 67 3.61 -30.92 -17.15
N ILE A 68 2.40 -30.73 -17.66
CA ILE A 68 2.14 -30.09 -18.95
C ILE A 68 1.81 -28.62 -18.68
N THR A 69 2.46 -27.70 -19.40
CA THR A 69 2.32 -26.25 -19.23
C THR A 69 2.14 -25.56 -20.59
N PRO A 70 1.42 -24.43 -20.69
CA PRO A 70 0.62 -23.79 -19.63
C PRO A 70 -0.63 -24.57 -19.24
N ASP A 71 -1.02 -24.49 -17.97
CA ASP A 71 -2.36 -24.88 -17.51
C ASP A 71 -3.30 -23.68 -17.67
N LEU A 72 -4.12 -23.72 -18.71
CA LEU A 72 -5.08 -22.67 -19.06
C LEU A 72 -6.50 -23.01 -18.63
N SER A 73 -6.67 -23.98 -17.72
CA SER A 73 -8.00 -24.32 -17.20
C SER A 73 -8.65 -23.10 -16.54
N SER A 74 -9.90 -22.82 -16.92
CA SER A 74 -10.68 -21.73 -16.31
C SER A 74 -11.06 -22.11 -14.88
N ARG A 75 -10.82 -21.22 -13.92
CA ARG A 75 -11.26 -21.41 -12.55
C ARG A 75 -12.67 -20.86 -12.38
N THR A 76 -13.60 -21.71 -11.97
CA THR A 76 -14.96 -21.25 -11.64
C THR A 76 -14.98 -20.63 -10.25
N ALA A 77 -15.30 -19.35 -10.16
CA ALA A 77 -15.58 -18.62 -8.94
C ALA A 77 -17.10 -18.45 -8.77
N LYS A 78 -17.55 -18.35 -7.53
CA LYS A 78 -18.95 -18.08 -7.20
C LYS A 78 -19.10 -16.62 -6.75
N ALA A 79 -20.13 -15.96 -7.24
CA ALA A 79 -20.54 -14.64 -6.79
C ALA A 79 -22.05 -14.58 -6.61
N HIS A 80 -22.54 -13.61 -5.85
CA HIS A 80 -23.95 -13.42 -5.54
C HIS A 80 -24.40 -12.03 -5.97
N GLY A 81 -25.50 -11.97 -6.71
CA GLY A 81 -26.11 -10.70 -7.12
C GLY A 81 -26.49 -9.84 -5.92
N SER A 82 -27.00 -10.48 -4.86
CA SER A 82 -27.35 -9.84 -3.59
C SER A 82 -26.14 -9.18 -2.91
N TYR A 83 -24.99 -9.85 -2.88
CA TYR A 83 -23.75 -9.31 -2.33
C TYR A 83 -23.28 -8.08 -3.12
N ILE A 84 -23.23 -8.20 -4.46
CA ILE A 84 -22.81 -7.11 -5.34
C ILE A 84 -23.71 -5.88 -5.16
N ASN A 85 -25.04 -6.07 -5.15
CA ASN A 85 -26.00 -5.02 -4.90
C ASN A 85 -25.82 -4.38 -3.50
N SER A 86 -25.57 -5.19 -2.48
CA SER A 86 -25.36 -4.69 -1.11
C SER A 86 -24.12 -3.79 -0.99
N CYS A 87 -23.04 -4.09 -1.72
CA CYS A 87 -21.82 -3.29 -1.73
C CYS A 87 -21.94 -2.02 -2.58
N THR A 88 -22.70 -2.08 -3.67
CA THR A 88 -22.81 -0.99 -4.66
C THR A 88 -24.02 -0.08 -4.44
N GLY A 89 -24.94 -0.44 -3.55
CA GLY A 89 -26.20 0.29 -3.34
C GLY A 89 -27.19 0.13 -4.49
N LEU A 90 -26.96 -0.83 -5.40
CA LEU A 90 -27.79 -1.08 -6.56
C LEU A 90 -28.92 -2.08 -6.26
N SER A 91 -29.79 -2.30 -7.24
CA SER A 91 -30.86 -3.30 -7.20
C SER A 91 -30.99 -4.00 -8.55
N LEU A 92 -29.85 -4.45 -9.08
CA LEU A 92 -29.75 -5.14 -10.36
C LEU A 92 -30.20 -6.59 -10.25
N SER A 93 -30.78 -7.13 -11.33
CA SER A 93 -31.03 -8.57 -11.43
C SER A 93 -29.73 -9.34 -11.70
N SER A 94 -29.67 -10.63 -11.35
CA SER A 94 -28.49 -11.47 -11.66
C SER A 94 -28.17 -11.51 -13.15
N SER A 95 -29.17 -11.37 -14.03
CA SER A 95 -28.96 -11.22 -15.48
C SER A 95 -28.28 -9.90 -15.86
N ASP A 96 -28.62 -8.80 -15.20
CA ASP A 96 -27.96 -7.51 -15.46
C ASP A 96 -26.52 -7.55 -14.97
N VAL A 97 -26.29 -8.11 -13.78
CA VAL A 97 -24.94 -8.31 -13.21
C VAL A 97 -24.10 -9.20 -14.12
N LYS A 98 -24.66 -10.30 -14.64
CA LYS A 98 -24.00 -11.13 -15.66
C LYS A 98 -23.54 -10.28 -16.86
N GLY A 99 -24.41 -9.43 -17.40
CA GLY A 99 -24.05 -8.56 -18.53
C GLY A 99 -22.93 -7.56 -18.21
N LEU A 100 -22.84 -7.10 -16.97
CA LEU A 100 -21.72 -6.27 -16.51
C LEU A 100 -20.41 -7.05 -16.44
N LEU A 101 -20.43 -8.25 -15.87
CA LEU A 101 -19.25 -9.11 -15.76
C LEU A 101 -18.72 -9.57 -17.12
N GLU A 102 -19.61 -9.89 -18.06
CA GLU A 102 -19.21 -10.25 -19.43
C GLU A 102 -18.49 -9.10 -20.14
N ARG A 103 -18.88 -7.84 -19.90
CA ARG A 103 -18.16 -6.66 -20.41
C ARG A 103 -16.75 -6.51 -19.83
N MET A 104 -16.47 -7.11 -18.67
CA MET A 104 -15.14 -7.18 -18.04
C MET A 104 -14.36 -8.43 -18.44
N SER A 105 -14.79 -9.13 -19.49
CA SER A 105 -14.20 -10.39 -19.95
C SER A 105 -14.28 -11.50 -18.90
N LEU A 106 -15.36 -11.52 -18.11
CA LEU A 106 -15.67 -12.58 -17.16
C LEU A 106 -16.92 -13.34 -17.63
N PRO A 107 -16.74 -14.42 -18.42
CA PRO A 107 -17.86 -15.28 -18.82
C PRO A 107 -18.58 -15.80 -17.58
N THR A 108 -19.90 -15.58 -17.54
CA THR A 108 -20.68 -15.83 -16.33
C THR A 108 -21.97 -16.57 -16.68
N GLU A 109 -22.29 -17.59 -15.88
CA GLU A 109 -23.55 -18.33 -15.96
C GLU A 109 -24.37 -18.08 -14.70
N VAL A 110 -25.69 -17.91 -14.85
CA VAL A 110 -26.60 -17.87 -13.68
C VAL A 110 -26.86 -19.31 -13.27
N SER A 111 -26.68 -19.59 -11.98
CA SER A 111 -26.86 -20.95 -11.45
C SER A 111 -28.30 -21.41 -11.63
N SER A 112 -28.49 -22.64 -12.12
CA SER A 112 -29.81 -23.24 -12.34
C SER A 112 -30.54 -23.60 -11.04
N THR A 113 -29.80 -23.72 -9.94
CA THR A 113 -30.33 -24.10 -8.61
C THR A 113 -30.61 -22.90 -7.71
N ASN A 114 -29.89 -21.79 -7.90
CA ASN A 114 -30.05 -20.57 -7.11
C ASN A 114 -29.99 -19.33 -8.01
N PRO A 115 -31.09 -18.57 -8.19
CA PRO A 115 -31.11 -17.40 -9.06
C PRO A 115 -30.21 -16.25 -8.57
N ASP A 116 -29.77 -16.27 -7.30
CA ASP A 116 -28.83 -15.28 -6.75
C ASP A 116 -27.36 -15.63 -7.07
N GLU A 117 -27.05 -16.90 -7.36
CA GLU A 117 -25.68 -17.39 -7.57
C GLU A 117 -25.26 -17.25 -9.03
N LEU A 118 -24.08 -16.66 -9.23
CA LEU A 118 -23.39 -16.46 -10.50
C LEU A 118 -22.12 -17.34 -10.51
N LEU A 119 -22.01 -18.19 -11.51
CA LEU A 119 -20.82 -19.00 -11.79
C LEU A 119 -19.95 -18.24 -12.77
N VAL A 120 -18.89 -17.62 -12.25
CA VAL A 120 -17.96 -16.77 -13.01
C VAL A 120 -16.76 -17.60 -13.41
N HIS A 121 -16.56 -17.79 -14.71
CA HIS A 121 -15.40 -18.50 -15.25
C HIS A 121 -14.23 -17.54 -15.38
N VAL A 122 -13.38 -17.51 -14.36
CA VAL A 122 -12.22 -16.61 -14.31
C VAL A 122 -11.20 -17.10 -15.35
N PRO A 123 -10.90 -16.28 -16.37
CA PRO A 123 -9.93 -16.65 -17.39
C PRO A 123 -8.50 -16.64 -16.81
N PRO A 124 -7.56 -17.39 -17.41
CA PRO A 124 -6.16 -17.42 -16.96
C PRO A 124 -5.45 -16.06 -17.09
N THR A 125 -6.03 -15.11 -17.83
CA THR A 125 -5.58 -13.72 -17.96
C THR A 125 -5.94 -12.85 -16.74
N ARG A 126 -6.80 -13.32 -15.84
CA ARG A 126 -7.28 -12.60 -14.65
C ARG A 126 -6.85 -13.27 -13.34
N PRO A 127 -5.53 -13.32 -13.05
CA PRO A 127 -5.02 -13.93 -11.80
C PRO A 127 -5.32 -13.06 -10.56
N ASP A 128 -5.75 -11.82 -10.77
CA ASP A 128 -6.10 -10.84 -9.74
C ASP A 128 -7.41 -11.19 -9.01
N ILE A 129 -8.34 -11.89 -9.67
CA ILE A 129 -9.59 -12.32 -9.06
C ILE A 129 -9.29 -13.46 -8.11
N LEU A 130 -9.46 -13.26 -6.81
CA LEU A 130 -9.22 -14.26 -5.77
C LEU A 130 -10.45 -14.49 -4.89
N HIS A 131 -11.30 -13.47 -4.79
CA HIS A 131 -12.48 -13.44 -3.94
C HIS A 131 -13.69 -12.84 -4.69
N GLU A 132 -14.89 -13.05 -4.14
CA GLU A 132 -16.13 -12.49 -4.66
C GLU A 132 -16.12 -10.95 -4.73
N CYS A 133 -15.31 -10.29 -3.88
CA CYS A 133 -15.17 -8.83 -3.90
C CYS A 133 -14.49 -8.31 -5.16
N ASP A 134 -13.61 -9.08 -5.78
CA ASP A 134 -12.93 -8.68 -7.02
C ASP A 134 -13.91 -8.74 -8.21
N ILE A 135 -14.86 -9.69 -8.16
CA ILE A 135 -15.98 -9.78 -9.11
C ILE A 135 -16.95 -8.61 -8.90
N MET A 136 -17.22 -8.25 -7.64
CA MET A 136 -18.03 -7.08 -7.30
C MET A 136 -17.38 -5.78 -7.80
N GLU A 137 -16.06 -5.64 -7.66
CA GLU A 137 -15.29 -4.51 -8.20
C GLU A 137 -15.48 -4.40 -9.72
N ASP A 138 -15.29 -5.49 -10.45
CA ASP A 138 -15.49 -5.52 -11.91
C ASP A 138 -16.91 -5.17 -12.33
N ALA A 139 -17.92 -5.68 -11.61
CA ALA A 139 -19.32 -5.33 -11.85
C ALA A 139 -19.54 -3.82 -11.64
N ALA A 140 -18.96 -3.23 -10.59
CA ALA A 140 -19.05 -1.81 -10.31
C ALA A 140 -18.30 -0.95 -11.35
N ILE A 141 -17.13 -1.40 -11.83
CA ILE A 141 -16.38 -0.74 -12.91
C ILE A 141 -17.19 -0.74 -14.21
N ALA A 142 -17.76 -1.88 -14.59
CA ALA A 142 -18.59 -2.01 -15.79
C ALA A 142 -19.86 -1.18 -15.71
N TYR A 143 -20.45 -1.05 -14.52
CA TYR A 143 -21.58 -0.17 -14.27
C TYR A 143 -21.20 1.32 -14.38
N GLY A 144 -19.99 1.64 -13.94
CA GLY A 144 -19.42 2.98 -13.92
C GLY A 144 -19.67 3.67 -12.58
N PHE A 145 -18.59 3.99 -11.87
CA PHE A 145 -18.68 4.55 -10.51
C PHE A 145 -19.50 5.83 -10.40
N ASN A 146 -19.50 6.67 -11.44
CA ASN A 146 -20.28 7.92 -11.46
C ASN A 146 -21.80 7.69 -11.55
N ASN A 147 -22.24 6.47 -11.88
CA ASN A 147 -23.66 6.11 -11.93
C ASN A 147 -24.14 5.50 -10.61
N LEU A 148 -23.22 5.19 -9.68
CA LEU A 148 -23.59 4.62 -8.39
C LEU A 148 -24.34 5.66 -7.54
N PRO A 149 -25.34 5.23 -6.74
CA PRO A 149 -26.09 6.14 -5.91
C PRO A 149 -25.25 6.68 -4.75
N ASP A 150 -25.28 7.99 -4.54
CA ASP A 150 -24.73 8.63 -3.34
C ASP A 150 -25.69 8.40 -2.16
N ILE A 151 -25.28 7.56 -1.21
CA ILE A 151 -26.10 7.19 -0.05
C ILE A 151 -25.36 7.60 1.24
N PHE A 152 -26.03 8.36 2.10
CA PHE A 152 -25.53 8.61 3.45
C PHE A 152 -25.73 7.37 4.34
N PRO A 153 -24.70 6.93 5.09
CA PRO A 153 -24.85 5.81 6.00
C PRO A 153 -25.89 6.10 7.09
N THR A 154 -26.75 5.14 7.39
CA THR A 154 -27.83 5.27 8.37
C THR A 154 -27.36 5.19 9.82
N THR A 155 -26.07 4.95 10.05
CA THR A 155 -25.50 4.80 11.38
C THR A 155 -25.25 6.17 12.02
N SER A 156 -25.96 6.46 13.12
CA SER A 156 -25.70 7.63 13.96
C SER A 156 -24.62 7.33 14.99
N THR A 157 -23.61 8.20 15.07
CA THR A 157 -22.52 8.10 16.05
C THR A 157 -22.31 9.44 16.74
N VAL A 158 -21.88 9.41 18.00
CA VAL A 158 -21.53 10.61 18.77
C VAL A 158 -20.02 10.76 18.81
N ALA A 159 -19.50 11.83 18.22
CA ALA A 159 -18.07 12.11 18.22
C ALA A 159 -17.58 12.57 19.60
N GLN A 160 -16.40 12.13 20.00
CA GLN A 160 -15.69 12.62 21.18
C GLN A 160 -14.21 12.85 20.87
N PRO A 161 -13.61 13.97 21.32
CA PRO A 161 -12.18 14.19 21.15
C PRO A 161 -11.39 13.30 22.11
N LEU A 162 -10.25 12.80 21.66
CA LEU A 162 -9.29 12.16 22.53
C LEU A 162 -8.78 13.17 23.57
N ALA A 163 -8.83 12.84 24.86
CA ALA A 163 -8.56 13.76 25.96
C ALA A 163 -7.20 14.48 25.84
N VAL A 164 -6.14 13.78 25.43
CA VAL A 164 -4.80 14.39 25.24
C VAL A 164 -4.77 15.39 24.08
N ASN A 165 -5.54 15.16 23.01
CA ASN A 165 -5.64 16.11 21.90
C ASN A 165 -6.44 17.34 22.32
N LYS A 166 -7.55 17.14 23.04
CA LYS A 166 -8.33 18.26 23.61
C LYS A 166 -7.46 19.14 24.52
N LEU A 167 -6.65 18.53 25.39
CA LEU A 167 -5.70 19.27 26.23
C LEU A 167 -4.62 19.97 25.39
N SER A 168 -4.10 19.31 24.36
CA SER A 168 -3.10 19.91 23.47
C SER A 168 -3.65 21.15 22.78
N ASP A 169 -4.89 21.12 22.31
CA ASP A 169 -5.54 22.25 21.64
C ASP A 169 -5.79 23.41 22.59
N ILE A 170 -6.14 23.13 23.86
CA ILE A 170 -6.22 24.17 24.89
C ILE A 170 -4.86 24.85 25.05
N ILE A 171 -3.78 24.06 25.22
CA ILE A 171 -2.42 24.62 25.39
C ILE A 171 -2.02 25.48 24.18
N ARG A 172 -2.28 25.00 22.95
CA ARG A 172 -1.99 25.76 21.72
C ARG A 172 -2.70 27.10 21.70
N HIS A 173 -4.00 27.12 21.99
CA HIS A 173 -4.77 28.36 22.01
C HIS A 173 -4.27 29.32 23.09
N GLU A 174 -4.05 28.85 24.31
CA GLU A 174 -3.58 29.70 25.42
C GLU A 174 -2.20 30.31 25.13
N TRP A 175 -1.27 29.54 24.55
CA TRP A 175 0.06 30.05 24.20
C TRP A 175 0.02 31.01 23.00
N ALA A 176 -0.84 30.76 22.02
CA ALA A 176 -1.10 31.70 20.93
C ALA A 176 -1.69 33.03 21.46
N TYR A 177 -2.65 32.98 22.38
CA TYR A 177 -3.20 34.17 23.04
C TYR A 177 -2.16 34.92 23.89
N ALA A 178 -1.19 34.21 24.46
CA ALA A 178 -0.05 34.80 25.15
C ALA A 178 1.02 35.40 24.19
N GLY A 179 0.77 35.40 22.88
CA GLY A 179 1.64 36.00 21.86
C GLY A 179 2.83 35.13 21.47
N TRP A 180 2.75 33.82 21.70
CA TRP A 180 3.73 32.87 21.18
C TRP A 180 3.30 32.36 19.80
N VAL A 181 4.28 31.95 18.99
CA VAL A 181 4.07 31.41 17.64
C VAL A 181 4.31 29.91 17.64
N GLU A 182 3.32 29.13 17.23
CA GLU A 182 3.49 27.68 17.09
C GLU A 182 4.41 27.36 15.90
N VAL A 183 5.30 26.40 16.07
CA VAL A 183 6.19 25.90 15.02
C VAL A 183 6.06 24.39 14.87
N LEU A 184 6.42 23.88 13.70
CA LEU A 184 6.30 22.46 13.35
C LEU A 184 7.64 21.87 12.86
N PRO A 185 8.62 21.68 13.75
CA PRO A 185 9.87 21.00 13.42
C PRO A 185 9.65 19.53 13.04
N LEU A 186 10.59 18.97 12.30
CA LEU A 186 10.58 17.55 11.97
C LEU A 186 10.72 16.68 13.24
N ILE A 187 10.05 15.53 13.22
CA ILE A 187 10.09 14.54 14.31
C ILE A 187 11.40 13.75 14.28
N LEU A 188 11.99 13.58 13.10
CA LEU A 188 13.27 12.93 12.92
C LEU A 188 14.40 13.97 13.00
N CYS A 189 15.48 13.59 13.67
CA CYS A 189 16.68 14.42 13.80
C CYS A 189 17.95 13.57 13.73
N SER A 190 19.10 14.24 13.65
CA SER A 190 20.38 13.57 13.83
C SER A 190 20.58 13.11 15.27
N HIS A 191 21.39 12.08 15.44
CA HIS A 191 21.74 11.57 16.77
C HIS A 191 22.41 12.66 17.62
N GLU A 192 23.30 13.46 17.02
CA GLU A 192 24.00 14.54 17.70
C GLU A 192 23.06 15.66 18.18
N GLU A 193 22.09 16.07 17.35
CA GLU A 193 21.09 17.08 17.73
C GLU A 193 20.26 16.62 18.93
N ASN A 194 19.97 15.33 19.04
CA ASN A 194 19.16 14.78 20.12
C ASN A 194 19.93 14.61 21.44
N PHE A 195 21.26 14.49 21.38
CA PHE A 195 22.11 14.14 22.53
C PHE A 195 23.28 15.11 22.72
N ALA A 196 24.29 15.03 21.84
CA ALA A 196 25.55 15.74 21.99
C ALA A 196 25.38 17.27 22.08
N PHE A 197 24.52 17.87 21.24
CA PHE A 197 24.30 19.33 21.24
C PHE A 197 23.54 19.82 22.48
N LEU A 198 22.82 18.93 23.16
CA LEU A 198 22.15 19.22 24.43
C LEU A 198 23.00 18.86 25.64
N ASN A 199 24.23 18.36 25.43
CA ASN A 199 25.11 17.85 26.46
C ASN A 199 24.45 16.71 27.29
N ILE A 200 23.68 15.85 26.63
CA ILE A 200 23.01 14.69 27.22
C ILE A 200 23.71 13.42 26.71
N PRO A 201 24.19 12.53 27.59
CA PRO A 201 24.76 11.26 27.16
C PRO A 201 23.68 10.33 26.55
N ASP A 202 23.99 9.65 25.45
CA ASP A 202 23.13 8.58 24.92
C ASP A 202 23.35 7.30 25.73
N ASP A 203 22.31 6.87 26.44
CA ASP A 203 22.27 5.60 27.17
C ASP A 203 22.02 4.39 26.24
N ASN A 204 21.78 4.65 24.94
CA ASN A 204 21.39 3.69 23.92
C ASN A 204 20.07 2.94 24.22
N GLU A 205 19.35 3.32 25.26
CA GLU A 205 18.10 2.71 25.73
C GLU A 205 16.91 3.66 25.65
N THR A 206 17.12 4.97 25.46
CA THR A 206 16.07 5.98 25.42
C THR A 206 15.55 6.27 24.01
N ALA A 207 16.43 6.59 23.05
CA ALA A 207 16.01 7.00 21.70
C ALA A 207 15.77 5.83 20.74
N VAL A 208 14.74 5.96 19.90
CA VAL A 208 14.47 5.04 18.78
C VAL A 208 15.36 5.42 17.59
N LYS A 209 16.12 4.44 17.07
CA LYS A 209 17.07 4.61 15.96
C LYS A 209 16.48 4.06 14.66
N ILE A 210 16.62 4.80 13.58
CA ILE A 210 16.23 4.38 12.23
C ILE A 210 17.34 3.49 11.66
N ALA A 211 16.99 2.30 11.15
CA ALA A 211 17.98 1.32 10.71
C ALA A 211 18.78 1.77 9.46
N ASN A 212 18.09 2.34 8.46
CA ASN A 212 18.68 2.73 7.18
C ASN A 212 18.36 4.20 6.85
N PRO A 213 18.89 5.17 7.63
CA PRO A 213 18.61 6.58 7.40
C PRO A 213 19.26 7.04 6.09
N LYS A 214 18.49 7.77 5.27
CA LYS A 214 19.00 8.32 3.99
C LYS A 214 19.90 9.54 4.19
N THR A 215 19.69 10.28 5.27
CA THR A 215 20.45 11.48 5.63
C THR A 215 20.79 11.44 7.12
N LEU A 216 21.81 12.20 7.52
CA LEU A 216 22.18 12.33 8.93
C LEU A 216 21.04 12.92 9.77
N GLU A 217 20.19 13.77 9.18
CA GLU A 217 19.05 14.38 9.87
C GLU A 217 17.94 13.39 10.21
N PHE A 218 17.98 12.14 9.74
CA PHE A 218 16.93 11.13 9.98
C PHE A 218 17.41 9.90 10.74
N GLN A 219 18.45 10.04 11.56
CA GLN A 219 19.04 8.93 12.32
C GLN A 219 18.18 8.46 13.49
N VAL A 220 17.52 9.39 14.19
CA VAL A 220 16.73 9.07 15.39
C VAL A 220 15.38 9.79 15.38
N VAL A 221 14.44 9.22 16.13
CA VAL A 221 13.21 9.92 16.49
C VAL A 221 13.49 10.78 17.72
N ARG A 222 13.09 12.05 17.68
CA ARG A 222 13.34 13.02 18.77
C ARG A 222 12.80 12.52 20.11
N THR A 223 13.60 12.69 21.17
CA THR A 223 13.21 12.42 22.57
C THR A 223 12.81 13.69 23.32
N SER A 224 13.02 14.85 22.70
CA SER A 224 12.66 16.17 23.19
C SER A 224 12.20 17.06 22.03
N LEU A 225 11.37 18.06 22.31
CA LEU A 225 10.99 19.08 21.32
C LEU A 225 12.06 20.18 21.19
N LEU A 226 12.98 20.26 22.16
CA LEU A 226 13.97 21.33 22.25
C LEU A 226 14.92 21.41 21.03
N PRO A 227 15.47 20.30 20.47
CA PRO A 227 16.32 20.38 19.28
C PRO A 227 15.63 21.06 18.10
N GLY A 228 14.35 20.72 17.86
CA GLY A 228 13.55 21.31 16.79
C GLY A 228 13.29 22.80 17.00
N LEU A 229 12.95 23.19 18.23
CA LEU A 229 12.77 24.60 18.59
C LEU A 229 14.07 25.40 18.43
N LEU A 230 15.21 24.89 18.90
CA LEU A 230 16.50 25.55 18.76
C LEU A 230 16.96 25.66 17.31
N LYS A 231 16.73 24.61 16.50
CA LYS A 231 16.97 24.65 15.04
C LYS A 231 16.10 25.72 14.38
N THR A 232 14.85 25.85 14.79
CA THR A 232 13.96 26.93 14.29
C THR A 232 14.51 28.31 14.63
N VAL A 233 15.00 28.54 15.84
CA VAL A 233 15.69 29.80 16.20
C VAL A 233 16.95 30.01 15.35
N ARG A 234 17.75 28.96 15.11
CA ARG A 234 18.98 29.02 14.29
C ARG A 234 18.68 29.48 12.85
N GLU A 235 17.66 28.91 12.22
CA GLU A 235 17.29 29.26 10.84
C GLU A 235 16.63 30.65 10.75
N ASN A 236 16.06 31.16 11.85
CA ASN A 236 15.36 32.45 11.89
C ASN A 236 16.16 33.55 12.60
N ARG A 237 17.50 33.46 12.65
CA ARG A 237 18.36 34.46 13.31
C ARG A 237 18.26 35.87 12.73
N SER A 238 17.82 36.02 11.48
CA SER A 238 17.60 37.31 10.83
C SER A 238 16.30 38.02 11.26
N HIS A 239 15.38 37.31 11.92
CA HIS A 239 14.13 37.88 12.39
C HIS A 239 14.33 38.79 13.60
N ALA A 240 13.43 39.77 13.75
CA ALA A 240 13.45 40.69 14.88
C ALA A 240 13.23 39.94 16.20
N LEU A 241 14.07 40.23 17.19
CA LEU A 241 13.89 39.75 18.57
C LEU A 241 12.83 40.61 19.29
N PRO A 242 12.07 40.04 20.24
CA PRO A 242 12.18 38.68 20.77
C PRO A 242 11.49 37.62 19.89
N LEU A 243 12.09 36.42 19.80
CA LEU A 243 11.44 35.24 19.24
C LEU A 243 10.77 34.46 20.38
N ARG A 244 9.46 34.26 20.29
CA ARG A 244 8.65 33.46 21.23
C ARG A 244 7.98 32.35 20.47
N ILE A 245 8.63 31.18 20.42
CA ILE A 245 8.13 30.04 19.65
C ILE A 245 7.79 28.86 20.56
N PHE A 246 6.84 28.04 20.14
CA PHE A 246 6.43 26.88 20.89
C PHE A 246 6.00 25.71 20.01
N GLU A 247 5.95 24.52 20.60
CA GLU A 247 5.40 23.32 19.97
C GLU A 247 4.67 22.48 21.02
N VAL A 248 3.51 21.92 20.63
CA VAL A 248 2.81 20.88 21.40
C VAL A 248 2.70 19.65 20.52
N SER A 249 3.55 18.64 20.77
CA SER A 249 3.67 17.48 19.89
C SER A 249 4.30 16.27 20.58
N ASP A 250 4.32 15.15 19.87
CA ASP A 250 4.85 13.90 20.40
C ASP A 250 6.39 13.86 20.32
N VAL A 251 6.97 13.25 21.35
CA VAL A 251 8.32 12.68 21.34
C VAL A 251 8.21 11.17 21.53
N VAL A 252 9.26 10.43 21.17
CA VAL A 252 9.25 8.96 21.23
C VAL A 252 10.36 8.45 22.13
N PHE A 253 9.99 7.49 22.97
CA PHE A 253 10.92 6.75 23.82
C PHE A 253 10.81 5.26 23.53
N LYS A 254 11.93 4.55 23.62
CA LYS A 254 11.90 3.10 23.75
C LYS A 254 11.17 2.71 25.04
N ASP A 255 10.34 1.69 24.95
CA ASP A 255 9.58 1.12 26.07
C ASP A 255 9.39 -0.38 25.83
N ARG A 256 10.33 -1.19 26.32
CA ARG A 256 10.35 -2.65 26.11
C ARG A 256 9.13 -3.38 26.70
N ALA A 257 8.35 -2.73 27.58
CA ALA A 257 7.14 -3.32 28.13
C ALA A 257 5.94 -3.24 27.16
N ARG A 258 6.02 -2.41 26.11
CA ARG A 258 4.98 -2.27 25.09
C ARG A 258 5.23 -3.24 23.93
N GLU A 259 4.16 -3.64 23.25
CA GLU A 259 4.21 -4.50 22.05
C GLU A 259 5.18 -3.96 20.98
N ARG A 260 5.10 -2.65 20.70
CA ARG A 260 5.96 -1.98 19.71
C ARG A 260 7.35 -1.62 20.24
N GLN A 261 7.65 -1.93 21.50
CA GLN A 261 8.88 -1.59 22.20
C GLN A 261 9.22 -0.08 22.21
N ALA A 262 8.22 0.78 21.94
CA ALA A 262 8.32 2.22 21.92
C ALA A 262 6.98 2.84 22.31
N ARG A 263 7.02 4.08 22.80
CA ARG A 263 5.83 4.86 23.17
C ARG A 263 5.97 6.31 22.76
N ASN A 264 4.86 6.91 22.33
CA ASN A 264 4.73 8.34 22.13
C ASN A 264 4.34 9.03 23.45
N VAL A 265 4.86 10.24 23.65
CA VAL A 265 4.50 11.09 24.78
C VAL A 265 4.26 12.50 24.27
N ARG A 266 3.09 13.06 24.57
CA ARG A 266 2.75 14.44 24.24
C ARG A 266 3.53 15.38 25.14
N HIS A 267 4.43 16.16 24.56
CA HIS A 267 5.16 17.23 25.24
C HIS A 267 4.62 18.59 24.76
N ALA A 268 4.77 19.60 25.61
CA ALA A 268 4.63 21.01 25.25
C ALA A 268 5.91 21.72 25.64
N ALA A 269 6.54 22.42 24.70
CA ALA A 269 7.81 23.09 24.92
C ALA A 269 7.80 24.46 24.24
N ALA A 270 8.52 25.41 24.82
CA ALA A 270 8.58 26.78 24.35
C ALA A 270 10.01 27.31 24.48
N VAL A 271 10.44 28.16 23.55
CA VAL A 271 11.74 28.83 23.57
C VAL A 271 11.54 30.33 23.38
N TRP A 272 12.04 31.11 24.33
CA TRP A 272 12.12 32.56 24.25
C TRP A 272 13.57 32.99 24.02
N CYS A 273 13.83 33.66 22.90
CA CYS A 273 15.14 34.20 22.57
C CYS A 273 15.06 35.74 22.51
N ASN A 274 15.93 36.41 23.25
CA ASN A 274 16.02 37.87 23.29
C ASN A 274 17.47 38.32 23.55
N LYS A 275 17.80 39.60 23.31
CA LYS A 275 19.16 40.14 23.50
C LYS A 275 19.59 40.23 24.97
N THR A 276 18.63 40.35 25.88
CA THR A 276 18.85 40.57 27.31
C THR A 276 18.50 39.34 28.16
N ALA A 277 18.32 38.19 27.51
CA ALA A 277 18.01 36.92 28.16
C ALA A 277 19.29 36.15 28.48
#